data_AF-C7NC20-F1
#
_entry.id   AF-C7NC20-F1
#
_cell.length_a   1.000
_cell.length_b   1.000
_cell.length_c   1.000
_cell.angle_alpha   90.00
_cell.angle_beta   90.00
_cell.angle_gamma   90.00
#
_symmetry.space_group_name_H-M   'P 1'
#
loop_
_entity.id
_entity.type
_entity.pdbx_description
1 polymer ?
#
loop_
_entity_poly.entity_id
_entity_poly.type
_entity_poly.pdbx_seq_one_letter_code
_entity_poly.pdbx_strand_id
1 'polypeptide(L)'
;MMEQNNINNSNNNVVKIVLAAVIGFFSLVLFAIAIIYIVSMQTKIAKLEKEQQEVIKRQLEAQNMASVQTVPQLQPQPVQQQQSQPVKKEPKKTQNTEKNSQSSEPVIFYIDGSGDEDGIVSVRLEPKEGSELIADLSNGEPVEYLGRKGDWYYVKYDGGTGYVPKSGLKR
;
A
#
# COMPACT_ATOMS: atom_id res chain seq x y z
N MET A 1 -71.26 27.35 -9.59
CA MET A 1 -70.29 27.20 -10.69
C MET A 1 -69.06 26.55 -10.09
N MET A 2 -68.79 25.29 -10.42
CA MET A 2 -67.60 24.57 -9.95
C MET A 2 -66.57 24.59 -11.07
N GLU A 3 -65.51 25.38 -10.91
CA GLU A 3 -64.47 25.52 -11.92
C GLU A 3 -63.13 25.04 -11.36
N GLN A 4 -62.76 23.84 -11.80
CA GLN A 4 -61.43 23.36 -12.17
C GLN A 4 -60.24 23.71 -11.24
N ASN A 5 -59.84 22.76 -10.39
CA ASN A 5 -58.51 22.70 -9.77
C ASN A 5 -57.80 21.40 -10.21
N ASN A 6 -57.23 21.38 -11.42
CA ASN A 6 -56.46 20.25 -11.90
C ASN A 6 -55.33 20.65 -12.88
N ILE A 7 -54.34 21.44 -12.43
CA ILE A 7 -53.15 21.77 -13.26
C ILE A 7 -51.82 21.67 -12.45
N ASN A 8 -51.75 20.88 -11.37
CA ASN A 8 -50.53 20.85 -10.52
C ASN A 8 -49.80 19.49 -10.47
N ASN A 9 -50.18 18.48 -11.27
CA ASN A 9 -49.61 17.12 -11.17
C ASN A 9 -48.58 16.76 -12.27
N SER A 10 -48.63 17.39 -13.45
CA SER A 10 -47.70 17.09 -14.56
C SER A 10 -46.28 17.62 -14.29
N ASN A 11 -46.19 18.85 -13.77
CA ASN A 11 -44.93 19.55 -13.51
C ASN A 11 -44.07 18.79 -12.49
N ASN A 12 -44.71 18.15 -11.51
CA ASN A 12 -44.02 17.38 -10.48
C ASN A 12 -43.36 16.11 -11.05
N ASN A 13 -43.99 15.48 -12.03
CA ASN A 13 -43.43 14.27 -12.67
C ASN A 13 -42.24 14.65 -13.57
N VAL A 14 -42.35 15.73 -14.32
CA VAL A 14 -41.23 16.26 -15.13
C VAL A 14 -40.06 16.67 -14.23
N VAL A 15 -40.32 17.41 -13.14
CA VAL A 15 -39.28 17.81 -12.18
C VAL A 15 -38.59 16.61 -11.53
N LYS A 16 -39.32 15.55 -11.18
CA LYS A 16 -38.74 14.31 -10.64
C LYS A 16 -37.85 13.59 -11.65
N ILE A 17 -38.25 13.54 -12.92
CA ILE A 17 -37.47 12.93 -14.00
C ILE A 17 -36.17 13.71 -14.22
N VAL A 18 -36.25 15.05 -14.27
CA VAL A 18 -35.07 15.91 -14.42
C VAL A 18 -34.14 15.77 -13.22
N LEU A 19 -34.68 15.75 -11.99
CA LEU A 19 -33.88 15.57 -10.78
C LEU A 19 -33.18 14.21 -10.74
N ALA A 20 -33.87 13.13 -11.12
CA ALA A 20 -33.28 11.79 -11.21
C ALA A 20 -32.16 11.73 -12.27
N ALA A 21 -32.36 12.39 -13.42
CA ALA A 21 -31.33 12.47 -14.47
C ALA A 21 -30.08 13.23 -13.98
N VAL A 22 -30.26 14.34 -13.26
CA VAL A 22 -29.16 15.12 -12.69
C VAL A 22 -28.40 14.30 -11.64
N ILE A 23 -29.10 13.67 -10.69
CA ILE A 23 -28.48 12.84 -9.65
C ILE A 23 -27.73 11.67 -10.29
N GLY A 24 -28.34 10.99 -11.26
CA GLY A 24 -27.71 9.87 -11.97
C GLY A 24 -26.44 10.30 -12.72
N PHE A 25 -26.44 11.49 -13.34
CA PHE A 25 -25.26 12.04 -13.98
C PHE A 25 -24.14 12.32 -12.97
N PHE A 26 -24.45 12.94 -11.83
CA PHE A 26 -23.47 13.16 -10.76
C PHE A 26 -22.90 11.84 -10.21
N SER A 27 -23.73 10.82 -10.00
CA SER A 27 -23.28 9.48 -9.58
C SER A 27 -22.32 8.85 -10.58
N LEU A 28 -22.60 8.98 -11.89
CA LEU A 28 -21.74 8.44 -12.95
C LEU A 28 -20.40 9.18 -13.03
N VAL A 29 -20.40 10.51 -12.87
CA VAL A 29 -19.18 11.32 -12.83
C VAL A 29 -18.31 10.94 -11.63
N LEU A 30 -18.90 10.79 -10.44
CA LEU A 30 -18.16 10.36 -9.25
C LEU A 30 -17.57 8.95 -9.42
N PHE A 31 -18.33 8.03 -10.02
CA PHE A 31 -17.86 6.68 -10.31
C PHE A 31 -16.70 6.68 -11.33
N ALA A 32 -16.78 7.51 -12.37
CA ALA A 32 -15.69 7.66 -13.33
C ALA A 32 -14.42 8.24 -12.69
N ILE A 33 -14.54 9.26 -11.82
CA ILE A 33 -13.41 9.82 -11.07
C ILE A 33 -12.77 8.75 -10.18
N ALA A 34 -13.58 7.95 -9.48
CA ALA A 34 -13.08 6.86 -8.63
C ALA A 34 -12.31 5.81 -9.44
N ILE A 35 -12.82 5.40 -10.62
CA ILE A 35 -12.12 4.47 -11.51
C ILE A 35 -10.79 5.05 -11.99
N ILE A 36 -10.79 6.31 -12.45
CA ILE A 36 -9.57 6.99 -12.92
C ILE A 36 -8.53 7.04 -11.80
N TYR A 37 -8.93 7.35 -10.58
CA TYR A 37 -8.04 7.37 -9.41
C TYR A 37 -7.40 6.00 -9.18
N ILE A 38 -8.18 4.91 -9.15
CA ILE A 38 -7.68 3.54 -8.95
C ILE A 38 -6.67 3.17 -10.05
N VAL A 39 -7.00 3.41 -11.32
CA VAL A 39 -6.10 3.10 -12.45
C VAL A 39 -4.82 3.92 -12.38
N SER A 40 -4.91 5.21 -12.04
CA SER A 40 -3.74 6.09 -11.91
C SER A 40 -2.77 5.63 -10.82
N MET A 41 -3.29 5.06 -9.72
CA MET A 41 -2.48 4.51 -8.63
C MET A 41 -1.78 3.21 -9.04
N GLN A 42 -2.50 2.29 -9.70
CA GLN A 42 -1.92 1.03 -10.20
C GLN A 42 -0.76 1.28 -11.19
N THR A 43 -0.88 2.32 -12.01
CA THR A 43 0.13 2.66 -13.02
C THR A 43 1.45 3.12 -12.37
N LYS A 44 1.38 3.84 -11.24
CA LYS A 44 2.58 4.28 -10.49
C LYS A 44 3.27 3.10 -9.79
N ILE A 45 2.49 2.17 -9.24
CA ILE A 45 2.99 0.96 -8.58
C ILE A 45 3.76 0.08 -9.58
N ALA A 46 3.20 -0.16 -10.77
CA ALA A 46 3.82 -1.01 -11.78
C ALA A 46 5.17 -0.50 -12.31
N LYS A 47 5.37 0.84 -12.34
CA LYS A 47 6.65 1.43 -12.74
C LYS A 47 7.71 1.27 -11.66
N LEU A 48 7.32 1.46 -10.40
CA LEU A 48 8.21 1.38 -9.23
C LEU A 48 8.69 -0.06 -8.99
N GLU A 49 7.83 -1.06 -9.23
CA GLU A 49 8.21 -2.47 -9.12
C GLU A 49 9.28 -2.89 -10.14
N LYS A 50 9.20 -2.39 -11.38
CA LYS A 50 10.18 -2.72 -12.43
C LYS A 50 11.56 -2.14 -12.13
N GLU A 51 11.63 -0.90 -11.70
CA GLU A 51 12.89 -0.24 -11.36
C GLU A 51 13.57 -0.92 -10.16
N GLN A 52 12.81 -1.26 -9.11
CA GLN A 52 13.36 -2.00 -7.98
C GLN A 52 13.83 -3.41 -8.37
N GLN A 53 13.09 -4.11 -9.23
CA GLN A 53 13.43 -5.47 -9.65
C GLN A 53 14.67 -5.50 -10.55
N GLU A 54 14.86 -4.48 -11.38
CA GLU A 54 16.08 -4.31 -12.18
C GLU A 54 17.30 -4.01 -11.29
N VAL A 55 17.16 -3.17 -10.26
CA VAL A 55 18.24 -2.88 -9.30
C VAL A 55 18.62 -4.13 -8.50
N ILE A 56 17.64 -4.90 -8.01
CA ILE A 56 17.88 -6.16 -7.29
C ILE A 56 18.59 -7.18 -8.20
N LYS A 57 18.18 -7.27 -9.47
CA LYS A 57 18.80 -8.16 -10.46
C LYS A 57 20.24 -7.76 -10.75
N ARG A 58 20.52 -6.47 -10.97
CA ARG A 58 21.89 -5.96 -11.20
C ARG A 58 22.79 -6.20 -9.99
N GLN A 59 22.27 -6.07 -8.77
CA GLN A 59 23.03 -6.37 -7.56
C GLN A 59 23.31 -7.88 -7.38
N LEU A 60 22.33 -8.73 -7.68
CA LEU A 60 22.51 -10.18 -7.66
C LEU A 60 23.51 -10.63 -8.72
N GLU A 61 23.44 -10.07 -9.92
CA GLU A 61 24.42 -10.32 -10.97
C GLU A 61 25.81 -9.86 -10.52
N ALA A 62 25.96 -8.61 -10.02
CA ALA A 62 27.23 -8.08 -9.50
C ALA A 62 27.86 -8.96 -8.40
N GLN A 63 27.06 -9.49 -7.46
CA GLN A 63 27.54 -10.43 -6.44
C GLN A 63 28.03 -11.75 -7.04
N ASN A 64 27.38 -12.26 -8.09
CA ASN A 64 27.77 -13.52 -8.75
C ASN A 64 28.99 -13.37 -9.69
N MET A 65 29.34 -12.15 -10.14
CA MET A 65 30.56 -11.89 -10.93
C MET A 65 31.77 -11.58 -10.05
N ALA A 66 31.57 -11.11 -8.82
CA ALA A 66 32.64 -10.87 -7.85
C ALA A 66 33.33 -12.16 -7.36
N SER A 67 32.74 -13.33 -7.59
CA SER A 67 33.30 -14.63 -7.17
C SER A 67 34.25 -15.31 -8.18
N VAL A 68 34.56 -14.71 -9.34
CA VAL A 68 35.37 -15.36 -10.39
C VAL A 68 36.81 -14.83 -10.52
N GLN A 69 37.31 -14.04 -9.56
CA GLN A 69 38.69 -13.56 -9.60
C GLN A 69 39.40 -13.65 -8.25
N THR A 70 39.96 -14.83 -7.95
CA THR A 70 41.01 -15.03 -6.95
C THR A 70 42.14 -15.86 -7.55
N VAL A 71 43.26 -15.18 -7.85
CA VAL A 71 44.60 -15.80 -8.01
C VAL A 71 45.26 -15.78 -6.62
N PRO A 72 45.98 -16.83 -6.14
CA PRO A 72 46.47 -16.88 -4.76
C PRO A 72 47.76 -16.07 -4.56
N GLN A 73 47.83 -15.23 -3.51
CA GLN A 73 49.10 -14.68 -2.99
C GLN A 73 49.11 -14.69 -1.44
N LEU A 74 50.23 -15.11 -0.83
CA LEU A 74 50.45 -15.40 0.60
C LEU A 74 50.81 -14.16 1.49
N GLN A 75 50.14 -14.07 2.67
CA GLN A 75 50.52 -13.51 4.02
C GLN A 75 50.79 -11.98 4.26
N PRO A 76 50.69 -11.43 5.51
CA PRO A 76 49.69 -11.59 6.61
C PRO A 76 49.24 -10.28 7.40
N GLN A 77 48.08 -10.35 8.12
CA GLN A 77 47.48 -9.50 9.23
C GLN A 77 46.62 -8.24 8.91
N PRO A 78 45.71 -7.72 9.81
CA PRO A 78 44.79 -8.34 10.81
C PRO A 78 43.29 -7.85 10.76
N VAL A 79 42.36 -8.71 11.21
CA VAL A 79 40.96 -8.54 11.74
C VAL A 79 40.01 -7.49 11.14
N GLN A 80 38.89 -7.95 10.54
CA GLN A 80 37.51 -7.44 10.81
C GLN A 80 36.43 -8.43 10.33
N GLN A 81 35.31 -8.43 11.05
CA GLN A 81 34.27 -9.46 11.11
C GLN A 81 33.30 -9.44 9.92
N GLN A 82 32.96 -10.62 9.33
CA GLN A 82 31.61 -10.94 8.83
C GLN A 82 31.45 -12.41 8.36
N GLN A 83 30.41 -13.04 8.92
CA GLN A 83 29.47 -14.03 8.38
C GLN A 83 29.95 -15.17 7.45
N SER A 84 29.75 -16.39 7.95
CA SER A 84 29.67 -17.64 7.21
C SER A 84 28.37 -17.74 6.37
N GLN A 85 28.51 -18.07 5.08
CA GLN A 85 27.45 -18.61 4.19
C GLN A 85 27.40 -20.17 4.34
N PRO A 86 26.74 -21.00 3.48
CA PRO A 86 25.56 -20.89 2.59
C PRO A 86 24.57 -22.09 2.73
N VAL A 87 23.28 -22.00 2.33
CA VAL A 87 22.58 -23.15 1.68
C VAL A 87 21.52 -22.68 0.68
N LYS A 88 21.83 -22.94 -0.58
CA LYS A 88 21.01 -22.97 -1.79
C LYS A 88 19.88 -24.00 -1.71
N LYS A 89 18.61 -23.61 -1.96
CA LYS A 89 17.59 -24.38 -2.71
C LYS A 89 16.51 -23.45 -3.31
N GLU A 90 16.53 -23.25 -4.62
CA GLU A 90 15.32 -23.08 -5.46
C GLU A 90 14.91 -24.48 -5.98
N PRO A 91 13.70 -24.76 -6.52
CA PRO A 91 12.59 -23.87 -6.91
C PRO A 91 11.16 -24.36 -6.49
N LYS A 92 10.14 -23.48 -6.54
CA LYS A 92 8.83 -23.84 -7.16
C LYS A 92 7.98 -22.61 -7.52
N LYS A 93 7.83 -22.43 -8.84
CA LYS A 93 6.76 -21.68 -9.50
C LYS A 93 5.40 -22.33 -9.22
N THR A 94 4.34 -21.51 -9.15
CA THR A 94 2.95 -21.66 -9.66
C THR A 94 2.06 -20.69 -8.86
N GLN A 95 1.73 -19.52 -9.42
CA GLN A 95 0.47 -19.20 -10.13
C GLN A 95 -0.81 -19.30 -9.28
N ASN A 96 -1.47 -18.15 -9.20
CA ASN A 96 -2.91 -17.87 -9.18
C ASN A 96 -3.72 -18.03 -7.87
N THR A 97 -4.26 -16.87 -7.49
CA THR A 97 -5.65 -16.58 -7.12
C THR A 97 -6.27 -17.43 -6.03
N GLU A 98 -6.53 -16.82 -4.87
CA GLU A 98 -7.78 -17.08 -4.17
C GLU A 98 -8.23 -15.81 -3.44
N LYS A 99 -9.21 -15.17 -4.07
CA LYS A 99 -10.37 -14.59 -3.38
C LYS A 99 -10.86 -15.63 -2.37
N ASN A 100 -10.64 -15.40 -1.08
CA ASN A 100 -11.54 -15.94 -0.06
C ASN A 100 -12.25 -14.76 0.61
N SER A 101 -13.47 -14.51 0.14
CA SER A 101 -14.49 -13.79 0.88
C SER A 101 -14.86 -14.63 2.10
N GLN A 102 -14.12 -14.49 3.18
CA GLN A 102 -14.54 -14.93 4.49
C GLN A 102 -14.71 -13.64 5.29
N SER A 103 -15.91 -13.41 5.82
CA SER A 103 -16.23 -12.32 6.73
C SER A 103 -15.20 -12.27 7.87
N SER A 104 -14.15 -11.47 7.69
CA SER A 104 -13.08 -11.31 8.65
C SER A 104 -13.24 -9.93 9.24
N GLU A 105 -13.55 -9.86 10.52
CA GLU A 105 -13.43 -8.63 11.27
C GLU A 105 -12.05 -8.01 11.01
N PRO A 106 -11.96 -6.68 10.87
CA PRO A 106 -10.69 -6.03 10.60
C PRO A 106 -9.73 -6.32 11.75
N VAL A 107 -8.50 -6.71 11.43
CA VAL A 107 -7.46 -6.88 12.43
C VAL A 107 -6.94 -5.49 12.78
N ILE A 108 -7.37 -4.97 13.93
CA ILE A 108 -6.97 -3.65 14.43
C ILE A 108 -5.67 -3.75 15.22
N PHE A 109 -4.73 -2.85 14.90
CA PHE A 109 -3.56 -2.53 15.71
C PHE A 109 -3.67 -1.09 16.20
N TYR A 110 -2.87 -0.75 17.20
CA TYR A 110 -2.73 0.61 17.70
C TYR A 110 -1.30 1.08 17.48
N ILE A 111 -1.16 2.35 17.14
CA ILE A 111 0.16 2.98 17.03
C ILE A 111 0.85 2.95 18.39
N ASP A 112 2.12 2.59 18.40
CA ASP A 112 2.98 2.56 19.58
C ASP A 112 4.17 3.51 19.38
N GLY A 113 3.93 4.80 19.65
CA GLY A 113 4.95 5.84 19.59
C GLY A 113 5.77 5.97 20.87
N SER A 114 5.70 4.99 21.79
CA SER A 114 6.40 5.08 23.09
C SER A 114 7.93 5.15 22.99
N GLY A 115 8.50 4.81 21.83
CA GLY A 115 9.93 4.95 21.53
C GLY A 115 10.35 6.33 21.04
N ASP A 116 9.41 7.22 20.74
CA ASP A 116 9.65 8.54 20.15
C ASP A 116 9.24 9.65 21.14
N GLU A 117 10.03 10.73 21.23
CA GLU A 117 9.78 11.83 22.20
C GLU A 117 8.40 12.48 22.00
N ASP A 118 7.96 12.57 20.74
CA ASP A 118 6.68 13.17 20.35
C ASP A 118 5.51 12.19 20.39
N GLY A 119 5.77 10.89 20.59
CA GLY A 119 4.72 9.86 20.52
C GLY A 119 4.15 9.66 19.11
N ILE A 120 4.91 10.01 18.07
CA ILE A 120 4.49 10.01 16.67
C ILE A 120 5.18 8.86 15.94
N VAL A 121 4.41 8.11 15.15
CA VAL A 121 4.93 7.12 14.21
C VAL A 121 4.58 7.53 12.79
N SER A 122 5.60 7.71 11.96
CA SER A 122 5.37 8.12 10.58
C SER A 122 5.02 6.96 9.65
N VAL A 123 4.08 7.22 8.75
CA VAL A 123 3.66 6.34 7.66
C VAL A 123 4.48 6.65 6.42
N ARG A 124 4.95 5.60 5.76
CA ARG A 124 5.81 5.68 4.58
C ARG A 124 5.14 5.13 3.33
N LEU A 125 5.53 5.68 2.18
CA LEU A 125 5.05 5.20 0.89
C LEU A 125 5.60 3.80 0.54
N GLU A 126 6.85 3.53 0.90
CA GLU A 126 7.54 2.26 0.69
C GLU A 126 8.12 1.72 2.01
N PRO A 127 8.29 0.39 2.16
CA PRO A 127 8.84 -0.25 3.36
C PRO A 127 10.36 -0.11 3.43
N LYS A 128 10.86 1.13 3.54
CA LYS A 128 12.27 1.47 3.70
C LYS A 128 12.41 2.76 4.51
N GLU A 129 13.46 2.87 5.34
CA GLU A 129 13.68 4.02 6.23
C GLU A 129 13.92 5.35 5.50
N GLY A 130 14.32 5.31 4.23
CA GLY A 130 14.49 6.51 3.39
C GLY A 130 13.32 6.82 2.45
N SER A 131 12.16 6.16 2.65
CA SER A 131 10.99 6.45 1.83
C SER A 131 10.30 7.75 2.24
N GLU A 132 9.60 8.35 1.29
CA GLU A 132 8.73 9.51 1.50
C GLU A 132 7.74 9.24 2.64
N LEU A 133 7.67 10.21 3.56
CA LEU A 133 6.70 10.24 4.65
C LEU A 133 5.41 10.82 4.11
N ILE A 134 4.31 10.09 4.28
CA ILE A 134 2.99 10.45 3.72
C ILE A 134 1.97 10.82 4.80
N ALA A 135 2.21 10.44 6.05
CA ALA A 135 1.41 10.82 7.20
C ALA A 135 2.20 10.58 8.50
N ASP A 136 1.73 11.20 9.57
CA ASP A 136 2.21 11.02 10.94
C ASP A 136 1.02 10.61 11.81
N LEU A 137 1.17 9.51 12.53
CA LEU A 137 0.10 8.95 13.37
C LEU A 137 0.47 9.08 14.83
N SER A 138 -0.52 9.44 15.65
CA SER A 138 -0.31 9.61 17.09
C SER A 138 -0.41 8.28 17.83
N ASN A 139 0.33 8.14 18.93
CA ASN A 139 0.26 6.96 19.79
C ASN A 139 -1.19 6.64 20.20
N GLY A 140 -1.57 5.37 20.05
CA GLY A 140 -2.92 4.88 20.35
C GLY A 140 -3.93 5.04 19.21
N GLU A 141 -3.54 5.62 18.07
CA GLU A 141 -4.43 5.68 16.90
C GLU A 141 -4.67 4.26 16.34
N PRO A 142 -5.94 3.88 16.05
CA PRO A 142 -6.25 2.57 15.51
C PRO A 142 -5.93 2.51 14.00
N VAL A 143 -5.31 1.41 13.59
CA VAL A 143 -5.05 1.12 12.18
C VAL A 143 -5.48 -0.30 11.81
N GLU A 144 -6.01 -0.46 10.61
CA GLU A 144 -6.44 -1.75 10.06
C GLU A 144 -5.27 -2.40 9.33
N TYR A 145 -4.93 -3.63 9.72
CA TYR A 145 -3.85 -4.39 9.08
C TYR A 145 -4.29 -4.95 7.73
N LEU A 146 -3.53 -4.62 6.68
CA LEU A 146 -3.76 -5.08 5.31
C LEU A 146 -2.70 -6.08 4.83
N GLY A 147 -1.51 -6.10 5.44
CA GLY A 147 -0.44 -7.02 5.05
C GLY A 147 0.90 -6.70 5.67
N ARG A 148 1.93 -7.48 5.34
CA ARG A 148 3.30 -7.28 5.82
C ARG A 148 4.33 -7.48 4.72
N LYS A 149 5.43 -6.75 4.80
CA LYS A 149 6.61 -6.91 3.94
C LYS A 149 7.87 -6.72 4.79
N GLY A 150 8.52 -7.82 5.15
CA GLY A 150 9.64 -7.81 6.11
C GLY A 150 9.18 -7.29 7.48
N ASP A 151 9.91 -6.29 7.99
CA ASP A 151 9.62 -5.64 9.27
C ASP A 151 8.64 -4.46 9.16
N TRP A 152 7.92 -4.37 8.03
CA TRP A 152 6.93 -3.31 7.77
C TRP A 152 5.54 -3.88 7.63
N TYR A 153 4.56 -3.20 8.21
CA TYR A 153 3.15 -3.53 8.13
C TYR A 153 2.48 -2.53 7.18
N TYR A 154 1.73 -3.06 6.22
CA TYR A 154 0.86 -2.26 5.37
C TYR A 154 -0.48 -2.11 6.08
N VAL A 155 -0.84 -0.87 6.36
CA VAL A 155 -1.98 -0.54 7.20
C VAL A 155 -2.88 0.49 6.53
N LYS A 156 -4.14 0.51 6.91
CA LYS A 156 -5.10 1.55 6.59
C LYS A 156 -5.39 2.37 7.85
N TYR A 157 -5.31 3.68 7.69
CA TYR A 157 -5.58 4.70 8.70
C TYR A 157 -6.61 5.68 8.13
N ASP A 158 -7.07 6.66 8.93
CA ASP A 158 -8.14 7.59 8.51
C ASP A 158 -7.79 8.35 7.23
N GLY A 159 -6.52 8.75 7.08
CA GLY A 159 -6.01 9.51 5.93
C GLY A 159 -5.53 8.69 4.73
N GLY A 160 -5.63 7.34 4.75
CA GLY A 160 -5.23 6.51 3.62
C GLY A 160 -4.57 5.18 3.99
N THR A 161 -3.58 4.77 3.20
CA THR A 161 -2.85 3.50 3.40
C THR A 161 -1.36 3.70 3.21
N GLY A 162 -0.55 3.00 4.01
CA GLY A 162 0.89 3.07 3.88
C GLY A 162 1.61 2.06 4.76
N TYR A 163 2.93 2.18 4.81
CA TYR A 163 3.80 1.27 5.55
C TYR A 163 4.24 1.88 6.88
N VAL A 164 4.10 1.11 7.95
CA VAL A 164 4.53 1.46 9.30
C VAL A 164 5.52 0.40 9.81
N PRO A 165 6.61 0.77 10.50
CA PRO A 165 7.51 -0.20 11.10
C PRO A 165 6.76 -1.08 12.11
N LYS A 166 7.04 -2.38 12.12
CA LYS A 166 6.43 -3.32 13.07
C LYS A 166 6.66 -2.91 14.53
N SER A 167 7.78 -2.26 14.83
CA SER A 167 8.11 -1.76 16.16
C SER A 167 7.19 -0.62 16.64
N GLY A 168 6.57 0.12 15.71
CA GLY A 168 5.65 1.21 16.01
C GLY A 168 4.19 0.77 16.13
N LEU A 169 3.92 -0.53 16.28
CA LEU A 169 2.57 -1.09 16.37
C LEU A 169 2.46 -2.04 17.57
N LYS A 170 1.35 -1.89 18.29
CA LYS A 170 0.92 -2.83 19.34
C LYS A 170 -0.48 -3.35 19.06
N ARG A 171 -0.80 -4.47 19.69
CA ARG A 171 -2.09 -5.14 19.56
C ARG A 171 -2.92 -4.96 20.83
#